data_AF-A0A7W0VZR0-F1
#
_entry.id   AF-A0A7W0VZR0-F1
#
_cell.length_a   1.000
_cell.length_b   1.000
_cell.length_c   1.000
_cell.angle_alpha   90.00
_cell.angle_beta   90.00
_cell.angle_gamma   90.00
#
_symmetry.space_group_name_H-M   'P 1'
#
loop_
_entity.id
_entity.type
_entity.pdbx_description
1 polymer ?
#
loop_
_entity_poly.entity_id
_entity_poly.type
_entity_poly.pdbx_seq_one_letter_code
_entity_poly.pdbx_strand_id
1 'polypeptide(L)'
;MWLALALALSIEGVVVEATGRWTEDGSRIVTEARVRTADGEVVVSQLGGTADGLTMRQWPGPEPLITGMRVAIAAHDDTDLSGKGHLVVDRVRVLAMPEGFVRTGLTKAGNPLFWESGCVFVVVDTDGTKALPGDSEFALVDQSIEAWNNAGASCSYMNLQKGAMASKEVGKDYTNVIKFRDATWCRPKIKTDPARCYSEAAAGITTAVFIDDPDSSRDGAIVDADIEINGANFAISNQGVTLSTDGCKAELLNTLTHELGHLHGLEHPCRVSGDPERTDDLGRPVPLCSQTNDPEIVEATMYNFQDCGETKKATLAADDIDFLCKVYPKAEDPGTCAAVEPSKPGCACSSTTPPVPALTLAALTGLLLLRRRRPH
;
A
#
# COMPACT_ATOMS: atom_id res chain seq x y z
N MET A 1 -44.43 -17.88 -38.07
CA MET A 1 -43.94 -16.91 -37.06
C MET A 1 -43.53 -17.71 -35.85
N TRP A 2 -42.28 -18.19 -35.84
CA TRP A 2 -41.70 -18.91 -34.70
C TRP A 2 -40.97 -17.87 -33.87
N LEU A 3 -41.44 -17.59 -32.65
CA LEU A 3 -40.62 -16.90 -31.66
C LEU A 3 -39.48 -17.85 -31.29
N ALA A 4 -38.26 -17.54 -31.71
CA ALA A 4 -37.08 -18.11 -31.08
C ALA A 4 -37.03 -17.56 -29.65
N LEU A 5 -37.16 -18.44 -28.65
CA LEU A 5 -36.76 -18.07 -27.29
C LEU A 5 -35.25 -17.78 -27.35
N ALA A 6 -34.86 -16.53 -27.12
CA ALA A 6 -33.48 -16.20 -26.84
C ALA A 6 -33.06 -17.00 -25.59
N LEU A 7 -32.11 -17.91 -25.74
CA LEU A 7 -31.52 -18.62 -24.62
C LEU A 7 -30.70 -17.60 -23.84
N ALA A 8 -31.13 -17.28 -22.61
CA ALA A 8 -30.35 -16.46 -21.72
C ALA A 8 -29.02 -17.17 -21.43
N LEU A 9 -27.91 -16.54 -21.81
CA LEU A 9 -26.57 -16.97 -21.46
C LEU A 9 -26.33 -16.67 -19.98
N SER A 10 -25.83 -17.66 -19.24
CA SER A 10 -25.36 -17.48 -17.87
C SER A 10 -23.84 -17.36 -17.90
N ILE A 11 -23.31 -16.25 -17.41
CA ILE A 11 -21.87 -15.94 -17.41
C ILE A 11 -21.46 -15.76 -15.96
N GLU A 12 -20.54 -16.58 -15.47
CA GLU A 12 -19.99 -16.43 -14.13
C GLU A 12 -18.49 -16.18 -14.23
N GLY A 13 -18.01 -15.15 -13.53
CA GLY A 13 -16.60 -14.77 -13.62
C GLY A 13 -16.28 -13.47 -12.87
N VAL A 14 -15.07 -12.98 -13.11
CA VAL A 14 -14.56 -11.71 -12.54
C VAL A 14 -14.56 -10.65 -13.62
N VAL A 15 -15.10 -9.47 -13.33
CA VAL A 15 -15.03 -8.30 -14.21
C VAL A 15 -13.58 -7.81 -14.22
N VAL A 16 -12.87 -7.92 -15.34
CA VAL A 16 -11.44 -7.54 -15.45
C VAL A 16 -11.24 -6.16 -16.07
N GLU A 17 -12.28 -5.63 -16.73
CA GLU A 17 -12.29 -4.31 -17.34
C GLU A 17 -13.75 -3.86 -17.45
N ALA A 18 -14.04 -2.59 -17.18
CA ALA A 18 -15.34 -1.98 -17.43
C ALA A 18 -15.14 -0.55 -17.97
N THR A 19 -15.66 -0.28 -19.16
CA THR A 19 -15.47 1.02 -19.83
C THR A 19 -16.79 1.56 -20.36
N GLY A 20 -17.10 2.81 -20.01
CA GLY A 20 -18.24 3.54 -20.55
C GLY A 20 -17.85 4.28 -21.83
N ARG A 21 -18.65 4.16 -22.89
CA ARG A 21 -18.48 4.92 -24.13
C ARG A 21 -19.82 5.28 -24.76
N TRP A 22 -19.80 6.27 -25.65
CA TRP A 22 -20.91 6.52 -26.56
C TRP A 22 -20.90 5.52 -27.72
N THR A 23 -22.08 5.17 -28.24
CA THR A 23 -22.20 4.49 -29.54
C THR A 23 -21.71 5.40 -30.66
N GLU A 24 -21.31 4.81 -31.79
CA GLU A 24 -20.71 5.55 -32.92
C GLU A 24 -21.68 6.58 -33.52
N ASP A 25 -22.98 6.29 -33.47
CA ASP A 25 -24.06 7.20 -33.88
C ASP A 25 -24.43 8.25 -32.81
N GLY A 26 -23.76 8.23 -31.65
CA GLY A 26 -24.00 9.14 -30.53
C GLY A 26 -25.34 8.95 -29.82
N SER A 27 -26.11 7.91 -30.15
CA SER A 27 -27.49 7.75 -29.68
C SER A 27 -27.61 7.13 -28.29
N ARG A 28 -26.57 6.46 -27.78
CA ARG A 28 -26.59 5.71 -26.52
C ARG A 28 -25.24 5.76 -25.78
N ILE A 29 -25.31 5.66 -24.45
CA ILE A 29 -24.15 5.31 -23.61
C ILE A 29 -24.18 3.81 -23.37
N VAL A 30 -23.05 3.13 -23.57
CA VAL A 30 -22.88 1.70 -23.31
C VAL A 30 -21.70 1.52 -22.38
N THR A 31 -21.88 0.72 -21.34
CA THR A 31 -20.76 0.19 -20.55
C THR A 31 -20.42 -1.20 -21.08
N GLU A 32 -19.21 -1.36 -21.63
CA GLU A 32 -18.68 -2.67 -22.01
C GLU A 32 -17.82 -3.19 -20.86
N ALA A 33 -18.17 -4.37 -20.36
CA ALA A 33 -17.43 -5.06 -19.31
C ALA A 33 -16.85 -6.37 -19.84
N ARG A 34 -15.56 -6.58 -19.62
CA ARG A 34 -14.88 -7.84 -19.91
C ARG A 34 -14.90 -8.70 -18.68
N VAL A 35 -15.46 -9.90 -18.79
CA VAL A 35 -15.61 -10.86 -17.71
C VAL A 35 -14.74 -12.07 -17.99
N ARG A 36 -13.77 -12.35 -17.12
CA ARG A 36 -12.95 -13.56 -17.19
C ARG A 36 -13.70 -14.72 -16.54
N THR A 37 -14.05 -15.71 -17.36
CA THR A 37 -14.74 -16.95 -16.95
C THR A 37 -13.77 -18.14 -16.98
N ALA A 38 -14.24 -19.31 -16.53
CA ALA A 38 -13.46 -20.55 -16.61
C ALA A 38 -13.13 -20.98 -18.07
N ASP A 39 -14.00 -20.61 -19.02
CA ASP A 39 -13.89 -21.00 -20.43
C ASP A 39 -13.25 -19.92 -21.32
N GLY A 40 -12.83 -18.79 -20.73
CA GLY A 40 -12.24 -17.65 -21.42
C GLY A 40 -12.88 -16.32 -21.07
N GLU A 41 -12.44 -15.25 -21.74
CA GLU A 41 -12.97 -13.90 -21.52
C GLU A 41 -14.20 -13.64 -22.41
N VAL A 42 -15.25 -13.06 -21.81
CA VAL A 42 -16.51 -12.71 -22.47
C VAL A 42 -16.75 -11.21 -22.30
N VAL A 43 -17.13 -10.51 -23.36
CA VAL A 43 -17.52 -9.09 -23.29
C VAL A 43 -19.03 -8.98 -23.20
N VAL A 44 -19.52 -8.33 -22.15
CA VAL A 44 -20.95 -8.03 -21.94
C VAL A 44 -21.19 -6.52 -22.02
N SER A 45 -22.40 -6.14 -22.37
CA SER A 45 -22.81 -4.74 -22.53
C SER A 45 -23.95 -4.39 -21.58
N GLN A 46 -23.80 -3.34 -20.79
CA GLN A 46 -24.89 -2.69 -20.08
C GLN A 46 -25.32 -1.47 -20.88
N LEU A 47 -26.51 -1.55 -21.47
CA LEU A 47 -27.08 -0.44 -22.23
C LEU A 47 -27.58 0.63 -21.25
N GLY A 48 -26.95 1.80 -21.28
CA GLY A 48 -27.36 2.97 -20.51
C GLY A 48 -28.54 3.70 -21.16
N GLY A 49 -28.65 5.00 -20.89
CA GLY A 49 -29.69 5.84 -21.47
C GLY A 49 -29.47 6.16 -22.97
N THR A 50 -30.54 6.56 -23.65
CA THR A 50 -30.48 7.12 -25.02
C THR A 50 -30.45 8.64 -24.99
N ALA A 51 -29.73 9.26 -25.94
CA ALA A 51 -29.77 10.70 -26.18
C ALA A 51 -30.01 11.00 -27.68
N ASP A 52 -30.80 12.03 -27.98
CA ASP A 52 -31.08 12.47 -29.37
C ASP A 52 -30.69 13.94 -29.61
N GLY A 53 -29.73 14.44 -28.82
CA GLY A 53 -29.22 15.81 -28.90
C GLY A 53 -30.12 16.88 -28.25
N LEU A 54 -31.40 16.58 -28.02
CA LEU A 54 -32.36 17.48 -27.35
C LEU A 54 -32.97 16.85 -26.09
N THR A 55 -33.02 15.52 -26.02
CA THR A 55 -33.59 14.76 -24.90
C THR A 55 -32.66 13.62 -24.48
N MET A 56 -32.67 13.31 -23.18
CA MET A 56 -32.01 12.13 -22.61
C MET A 56 -33.08 11.29 -21.91
N ARG A 57 -33.09 9.98 -22.18
CA ARG A 57 -33.92 9.02 -21.47
C ARG A 57 -33.01 8.09 -20.68
N GLN A 58 -33.21 8.04 -19.37
CA GLN A 58 -32.53 7.11 -18.47
C GLN A 58 -33.57 6.12 -17.95
N TRP A 59 -33.13 4.87 -17.78
CA TRP A 59 -33.92 3.80 -17.17
C TRP A 59 -33.06 3.10 -16.12
N PRO A 60 -33.66 2.60 -15.03
CA PRO A 60 -32.94 1.76 -14.08
C PRO A 60 -32.41 0.52 -14.81
N GLY A 61 -31.08 0.33 -14.76
CA GLY A 61 -30.41 -0.86 -15.26
C GLY A 61 -30.09 -1.86 -14.14
N PRO A 62 -29.59 -3.05 -14.49
CA PRO A 62 -28.97 -3.95 -13.53
C PRO A 62 -27.74 -3.29 -12.88
N GLU A 63 -27.28 -3.85 -11.74
CA GLU A 63 -26.13 -3.33 -10.99
C GLU A 63 -24.94 -3.04 -11.93
N PRO A 64 -24.37 -1.82 -11.92
CA PRO A 64 -23.22 -1.48 -12.76
C PRO A 64 -22.05 -2.43 -12.49
N LEU A 65 -21.53 -3.04 -13.55
CA LEU A 65 -20.34 -3.88 -13.48
C LEU A 65 -19.12 -2.97 -13.30
N ILE A 66 -18.40 -3.15 -12.21
CA ILE A 66 -17.11 -2.50 -11.96
C ILE A 66 -16.01 -3.55 -11.97
N THR A 67 -14.81 -3.13 -12.39
CA THR A 67 -13.61 -3.97 -12.35
C THR A 67 -13.41 -4.57 -10.96
N GLY A 68 -13.08 -5.86 -10.92
CA GLY A 68 -12.84 -6.68 -9.73
C GLY A 68 -14.09 -7.35 -9.14
N MET A 69 -15.32 -6.99 -9.56
CA MET A 69 -16.51 -7.73 -9.10
C MET A 69 -16.49 -9.18 -9.56
N ARG A 70 -16.81 -10.12 -8.65
CA ARG A 70 -17.19 -11.48 -9.02
C ARG A 70 -18.70 -11.51 -9.21
N VAL A 71 -19.15 -11.94 -10.38
CA VAL A 71 -20.55 -11.81 -10.79
C VAL A 71 -21.06 -13.09 -11.44
N ALA A 72 -22.36 -13.34 -11.26
CA ALA A 72 -23.15 -14.20 -12.12
C ALA A 72 -24.12 -13.33 -12.91
N ILE A 73 -23.96 -13.31 -14.23
CA ILE A 73 -24.69 -12.46 -15.17
C ILE A 73 -25.64 -13.34 -15.99
N ALA A 74 -26.90 -12.92 -16.09
CA ALA A 74 -27.78 -13.36 -17.16
C ALA A 74 -27.71 -12.33 -18.30
N ALA A 75 -27.48 -12.78 -19.52
CA ALA A 75 -27.39 -11.93 -20.69
C ALA A 75 -28.08 -12.57 -21.92
N HIS A 76 -28.40 -11.76 -22.92
CA HIS A 76 -28.92 -12.21 -24.21
C HIS A 76 -28.26 -11.46 -25.37
N ASP A 77 -28.27 -12.07 -26.55
CA ASP A 77 -27.83 -11.39 -27.77
C ASP A 77 -28.86 -10.35 -28.22
N ASP A 78 -28.41 -9.12 -28.44
CA ASP A 78 -29.20 -8.04 -29.03
C ASP A 78 -28.34 -7.27 -30.05
N THR A 79 -28.96 -6.39 -30.83
CA THR A 79 -28.27 -5.53 -31.79
C THR A 79 -28.59 -4.06 -31.52
N ASP A 80 -27.59 -3.20 -31.63
CA ASP A 80 -27.81 -1.76 -31.57
C ASP A 80 -28.46 -1.22 -32.86
N LEU A 81 -28.76 0.09 -32.89
CA LEU A 81 -29.39 0.73 -34.05
C LEU A 81 -28.51 0.74 -35.31
N SER A 82 -27.20 0.52 -35.16
CA SER A 82 -26.25 0.38 -36.27
C SER A 82 -26.17 -1.06 -36.80
N GLY A 83 -26.85 -2.01 -36.14
CA GLY A 83 -26.81 -3.43 -36.46
C GLY A 83 -25.60 -4.16 -35.86
N LYS A 84 -24.86 -3.53 -34.92
CA LYS A 84 -23.76 -4.17 -34.20
C LYS A 84 -24.32 -5.09 -33.11
N GLY A 85 -23.86 -6.33 -33.06
CA GLY A 85 -24.26 -7.30 -32.03
C GLY A 85 -23.64 -7.00 -30.65
N HIS A 86 -24.42 -7.21 -29.61
CA HIS A 86 -24.08 -7.04 -28.20
C HIS A 86 -24.62 -8.21 -27.39
N LEU A 87 -23.83 -8.65 -26.39
CA LEU A 87 -24.33 -9.54 -25.35
C LEU A 87 -24.82 -8.67 -24.18
N VAL A 88 -26.11 -8.37 -24.17
CA VAL A 88 -26.72 -7.39 -23.27
C VAL A 88 -27.04 -8.02 -21.92
N VAL A 89 -26.61 -7.35 -20.85
CA VAL A 89 -26.85 -7.78 -19.47
C VAL A 89 -28.31 -7.56 -19.09
N ASP A 90 -29.00 -8.65 -18.73
CA ASP A 90 -30.37 -8.61 -18.20
C ASP A 90 -30.38 -8.43 -16.68
N ARG A 91 -29.54 -9.21 -16.00
CA ARG A 91 -29.44 -9.22 -14.53
C ARG A 91 -28.02 -9.53 -14.09
N VAL A 92 -27.61 -8.89 -13.00
CA VAL A 92 -26.35 -9.15 -12.31
C VAL A 92 -26.67 -9.64 -10.91
N ARG A 93 -26.12 -10.80 -10.55
CA ARG A 93 -25.97 -11.21 -9.15
C ARG A 93 -24.51 -10.99 -8.77
N VAL A 94 -24.26 -10.00 -7.93
CA VAL A 94 -22.94 -9.78 -7.34
C VAL A 94 -22.66 -10.93 -6.37
N LEU A 95 -21.62 -11.71 -6.66
CA LEU A 95 -21.14 -12.81 -5.82
C LEU A 95 -20.08 -12.35 -4.83
N ALA A 96 -19.31 -11.33 -5.21
CA ALA A 96 -18.42 -10.55 -4.35
C ALA A 96 -18.14 -9.19 -4.99
N MET A 97 -17.97 -8.18 -4.16
CA MET A 97 -17.42 -6.89 -4.59
C MET A 97 -15.91 -7.02 -4.78
N PRO A 98 -15.26 -6.12 -5.52
CA PRO A 98 -13.79 -6.03 -5.46
C PRO A 98 -13.33 -5.87 -4.01
N GLU A 99 -12.33 -6.66 -3.65
CA GLU A 99 -11.60 -6.47 -2.40
C GLU A 99 -10.94 -5.09 -2.44
N GLY A 100 -10.97 -4.39 -1.31
CA GLY A 100 -10.35 -3.08 -1.19
C GLY A 100 -9.23 -3.19 -0.19
N PHE A 101 -8.06 -2.68 -0.55
CA PHE A 101 -6.94 -2.61 0.39
C PHE A 101 -6.97 -1.27 1.12
N VAL A 102 -6.40 -1.25 2.32
CA VAL A 102 -6.31 -0.03 3.12
C VAL A 102 -4.85 0.37 3.20
N ARG A 103 -4.55 1.66 3.01
CA ARG A 103 -3.19 2.19 3.09
C ARG A 103 -2.97 2.92 4.40
N THR A 104 -1.77 2.78 4.96
CA THR A 104 -1.33 3.54 6.13
C THR A 104 -1.34 5.03 5.81
N GLY A 105 -1.63 5.83 6.84
CA GLY A 105 -1.84 7.26 6.73
C GLY A 105 -3.29 7.63 7.09
N LEU A 106 -3.86 8.69 6.55
CA LEU A 106 -3.26 9.66 5.62
C LEU A 106 -2.34 10.64 6.36
N THR A 107 -1.37 11.24 5.64
CA THR A 107 -0.67 12.45 6.10
C THR A 107 -1.67 13.58 6.39
N LYS A 108 -1.20 14.69 6.96
CA LYS A 108 -2.05 15.88 7.17
C LYS A 108 -2.66 16.41 5.87
N ALA A 109 -2.01 16.18 4.73
CA ALA A 109 -2.51 16.58 3.42
C ALA A 109 -3.52 15.60 2.81
N GLY A 110 -3.73 14.44 3.44
CA GLY A 110 -4.60 13.41 2.91
C GLY A 110 -3.90 12.43 1.96
N ASN A 111 -2.56 12.32 2.00
CA ASN A 111 -1.82 11.39 1.15
C ASN A 111 -1.53 10.07 1.89
N PRO A 112 -1.72 8.91 1.23
CA PRO A 112 -1.36 7.61 1.79
C PRO A 112 0.16 7.37 1.73
N LEU A 113 0.67 6.49 2.60
CA LEU A 113 2.10 6.20 2.63
C LEU A 113 2.57 5.33 1.46
N PHE A 114 3.76 5.59 0.91
CA PHE A 114 4.37 4.83 -0.19
C PHE A 114 5.90 4.85 -0.16
N TRP A 115 6.54 3.91 -0.82
CA TRP A 115 7.98 3.97 -1.12
C TRP A 115 8.24 4.64 -2.47
N GLU A 116 9.24 5.51 -2.53
CA GLU A 116 9.64 6.18 -3.78
C GLU A 116 10.58 5.36 -4.67
N SER A 117 11.30 4.39 -4.10
CA SER A 117 12.21 3.53 -4.86
C SER A 117 11.48 2.29 -5.36
N GLY A 118 11.95 1.71 -6.47
CA GLY A 118 11.44 0.44 -6.99
C GLY A 118 11.74 -0.77 -6.10
N CYS A 119 12.45 -0.58 -4.99
CA CYS A 119 12.69 -1.63 -4.02
C CYS A 119 12.85 -1.06 -2.60
N VAL A 120 12.73 -1.94 -1.61
CA VAL A 120 12.96 -1.61 -0.20
C VAL A 120 14.00 -2.55 0.37
N PHE A 121 15.06 -2.00 0.95
CA PHE A 121 16.10 -2.79 1.61
C PHE A 121 15.77 -3.02 3.08
N VAL A 122 15.86 -4.26 3.54
CA VAL A 122 15.71 -4.63 4.95
C VAL A 122 16.98 -5.27 5.47
N VAL A 123 17.41 -4.87 6.67
CA VAL A 123 18.53 -5.48 7.39
C VAL A 123 17.98 -6.33 8.51
N VAL A 124 18.39 -7.60 8.58
CA VAL A 124 18.01 -8.46 9.70
C VAL A 124 19.06 -8.33 10.80
N ASP A 125 18.60 -8.11 12.03
CA ASP A 125 19.46 -8.07 13.20
C ASP A 125 20.11 -9.44 13.44
N THR A 126 21.42 -9.47 13.67
CA THR A 126 22.17 -10.73 13.80
C THR A 126 21.88 -11.51 15.07
N ASP A 127 21.24 -10.89 16.06
CA ASP A 127 20.91 -11.56 17.32
C ASP A 127 19.84 -12.65 17.12
N GLY A 128 19.01 -12.53 16.07
CA GLY A 128 18.01 -13.54 15.72
C GLY A 128 17.05 -13.86 16.86
N THR A 129 16.47 -15.06 16.87
CA THR A 129 15.65 -15.54 17.98
C THR A 129 16.09 -16.92 18.45
N LYS A 130 16.14 -17.10 19.77
CA LYS A 130 16.45 -18.37 20.43
C LYS A 130 15.23 -19.28 20.53
N ALA A 131 14.04 -18.78 20.15
CA ALA A 131 12.82 -19.56 20.13
C ALA A 131 12.79 -20.59 19.01
N LEU A 132 13.69 -20.52 18.03
CA LEU A 132 13.82 -21.50 16.95
C LEU A 132 15.16 -22.25 17.02
N PRO A 133 15.22 -23.49 16.53
CA PRO A 133 16.44 -24.27 16.54
C PRO A 133 17.46 -23.75 15.53
N GLY A 134 18.71 -23.59 15.97
CA GLY A 134 19.79 -23.07 15.13
C GLY A 134 19.51 -21.63 14.72
N ASP A 135 19.73 -21.35 13.44
CA ASP A 135 19.53 -20.02 12.83
C ASP A 135 18.39 -20.06 11.79
N SER A 136 17.37 -20.90 12.04
CA SER A 136 16.30 -21.21 11.07
C SER A 136 15.34 -20.05 10.82
N GLU A 137 15.28 -19.06 11.70
CA GLU A 137 14.54 -17.81 11.53
C GLU A 137 15.00 -17.03 10.30
N PHE A 138 16.29 -17.02 9.97
CA PHE A 138 16.77 -16.21 8.85
C PHE A 138 16.27 -16.72 7.50
N ALA A 139 16.09 -18.05 7.37
CA ALA A 139 15.49 -18.67 6.20
C ALA A 139 13.97 -18.43 6.14
N LEU A 140 13.31 -18.23 7.28
CA LEU A 140 11.90 -17.85 7.33
C LEU A 140 11.71 -16.37 6.97
N VAL A 141 12.66 -15.50 7.36
CA VAL A 141 12.71 -14.12 6.89
C VAL A 141 12.84 -14.08 5.36
N ASP A 142 13.72 -14.90 4.78
CA ASP A 142 13.87 -14.99 3.32
C ASP A 142 12.55 -15.43 2.66
N GLN A 143 11.86 -16.42 3.22
CA GLN A 143 10.56 -16.87 2.71
C GLN A 143 9.46 -15.81 2.81
N SER A 144 9.39 -15.03 3.90
CA SER A 144 8.43 -13.92 4.01
C SER A 144 8.69 -12.83 2.97
N ILE A 145 9.96 -12.51 2.71
CA ILE A 145 10.37 -11.57 1.65
C ILE A 145 9.97 -12.10 0.27
N GLU A 146 10.24 -13.38 0.00
CA GLU A 146 9.88 -14.05 -1.25
C GLU A 146 8.36 -14.10 -1.46
N ALA A 147 7.56 -14.26 -0.41
CA ALA A 147 6.11 -14.26 -0.50
C ALA A 147 5.57 -12.97 -1.14
N TRP A 148 6.06 -11.81 -0.69
CA TRP A 148 5.72 -10.50 -1.26
C TRP A 148 6.23 -10.36 -2.70
N ASN A 149 7.51 -10.64 -2.93
CA ASN A 149 8.14 -10.49 -4.24
C ASN A 149 7.47 -11.38 -5.31
N ASN A 150 7.14 -12.63 -4.97
CA ASN A 150 6.53 -13.57 -5.90
C ASN A 150 5.08 -13.22 -6.23
N ALA A 151 4.30 -12.78 -5.24
CA ALA A 151 2.90 -12.42 -5.42
C ALA A 151 2.74 -11.20 -6.34
N GLY A 152 3.59 -10.18 -6.18
CA GLY A 152 3.63 -9.00 -7.04
C GLY A 152 4.31 -9.21 -8.40
N ALA A 153 5.04 -10.32 -8.59
CA ALA A 153 5.96 -10.51 -9.72
C ALA A 153 5.32 -10.36 -11.10
N SER A 154 4.01 -10.53 -11.26
CA SER A 154 3.34 -10.39 -12.56
C SER A 154 2.95 -8.94 -12.89
N CYS A 155 2.67 -8.11 -11.89
CA CYS A 155 2.02 -6.81 -12.06
C CYS A 155 2.76 -5.62 -11.43
N SER A 156 3.62 -5.88 -10.43
CA SER A 156 4.30 -4.86 -9.64
C SER A 156 5.79 -4.80 -9.93
N TYR A 157 6.38 -3.60 -9.87
CA TYR A 157 7.85 -3.45 -9.87
C TYR A 157 8.46 -3.57 -8.48
N MET A 158 7.64 -3.42 -7.42
CA MET A 158 8.14 -3.35 -6.05
C MET A 158 8.81 -4.66 -5.65
N ASN A 159 10.01 -4.55 -5.06
CA ASN A 159 10.74 -5.70 -4.53
C ASN A 159 11.34 -5.39 -3.16
N LEU A 160 11.21 -6.33 -2.24
CA LEU A 160 11.97 -6.36 -1.01
C LEU A 160 13.35 -6.98 -1.25
N GLN A 161 14.39 -6.34 -0.73
CA GLN A 161 15.78 -6.75 -0.83
C GLN A 161 16.36 -6.95 0.57
N LYS A 162 16.82 -8.16 0.88
CA LYS A 162 17.56 -8.41 2.12
C LYS A 162 18.99 -7.90 1.98
N GLY A 163 19.35 -6.90 2.78
CA GLY A 163 20.72 -6.42 2.92
C GLY A 163 21.60 -7.39 3.71
N ALA A 164 22.88 -7.05 3.84
CA ALA A 164 23.77 -7.78 4.75
C ALA A 164 23.25 -7.66 6.18
N MET A 165 23.14 -8.80 6.89
CA MET A 165 22.77 -8.80 8.30
C MET A 165 23.79 -8.03 9.13
N ALA A 166 23.33 -7.33 10.16
CA ALA A 166 24.18 -6.56 11.06
C ALA A 166 23.57 -6.52 12.46
N SER A 167 24.41 -6.44 13.50
CA SER A 167 23.92 -6.13 14.85
C SER A 167 23.40 -4.70 14.85
N LYS A 168 22.08 -4.53 14.92
CA LYS A 168 21.42 -3.24 14.73
C LYS A 168 20.16 -3.13 15.60
N GLU A 169 19.91 -1.90 16.06
CA GLU A 169 18.70 -1.55 16.80
C GLU A 169 17.77 -0.76 15.89
N VAL A 170 16.46 -0.88 16.14
CA VAL A 170 15.44 -0.07 15.47
C VAL A 170 15.59 1.41 15.82
N GLY A 171 15.21 2.30 14.90
CA GLY A 171 15.27 3.73 15.10
C GLY A 171 15.15 4.50 13.79
N LYS A 172 14.98 5.82 13.91
CA LYS A 172 14.87 6.72 12.74
C LYS A 172 16.25 6.97 12.13
N ASP A 173 16.76 6.01 11.37
CA ASP A 173 18.11 6.05 10.82
C ASP A 173 18.20 5.69 9.32
N TYR A 174 17.05 5.64 8.65
CA TYR A 174 16.89 5.38 7.22
C TYR A 174 17.28 3.95 6.82
N THR A 175 17.32 3.03 7.79
CA THR A 175 17.57 1.61 7.55
C THR A 175 16.45 0.81 8.16
N ASN A 176 15.67 0.14 7.31
CA ASN A 176 14.62 -0.75 7.76
C ASN A 176 15.24 -1.97 8.47
N VAL A 177 14.96 -2.17 9.76
CA VAL A 177 15.48 -3.32 10.52
C VAL A 177 14.39 -4.34 10.81
N ILE A 178 14.69 -5.63 10.65
CA ILE A 178 13.89 -6.72 11.25
C ILE A 178 14.60 -7.15 12.53
N LYS A 179 13.97 -6.91 13.68
CA LYS A 179 14.52 -7.19 15.01
C LYS A 179 13.66 -8.17 15.79
N PHE A 180 14.29 -9.20 16.35
CA PHE A 180 13.64 -10.12 17.27
C PHE A 180 13.87 -9.66 18.71
N ARG A 181 12.83 -9.74 19.53
CA ARG A 181 12.89 -9.36 20.96
C ARG A 181 12.48 -10.51 21.85
N ASP A 182 13.46 -11.33 22.23
CA ASP A 182 13.22 -12.49 23.10
C ASP A 182 13.18 -12.15 24.59
N ALA A 183 13.85 -11.07 25.01
CA ALA A 183 14.03 -10.76 26.44
C ALA A 183 12.99 -9.77 26.99
N THR A 184 12.70 -8.71 26.24
CA THR A 184 11.79 -7.64 26.65
C THR A 184 11.06 -7.09 25.44
N TRP A 185 9.73 -6.95 25.53
CA TRP A 185 8.91 -6.38 24.47
C TRP A 185 8.85 -4.85 24.51
N CYS A 186 10.04 -4.25 24.37
CA CYS A 186 10.22 -2.81 24.46
C CYS A 186 11.37 -2.38 23.56
N ARG A 187 11.27 -1.18 22.98
CA ARG A 187 12.46 -0.49 22.49
C ARG A 187 13.30 0.04 23.65
N PRO A 188 14.63 -0.06 23.58
CA PRO A 188 15.50 0.42 24.63
C PRO A 188 15.45 1.95 24.74
N LYS A 189 15.93 2.47 25.87
CA LYS A 189 16.13 3.91 26.06
C LYS A 189 17.19 4.43 25.08
N ILE A 190 16.88 5.49 24.34
CA ILE A 190 17.83 6.16 23.45
C ILE A 190 18.06 7.59 23.94
N LYS A 191 19.29 7.88 24.39
CA LYS A 191 19.67 9.19 24.96
C LYS A 191 18.68 9.62 26.06
N THR A 192 17.82 10.60 25.77
CA THR A 192 16.81 11.14 26.67
C THR A 192 15.41 10.58 26.43
N ASP A 193 15.16 9.88 25.31
CA ASP A 193 13.88 9.19 25.07
C ASP A 193 13.86 7.91 25.91
N PRO A 194 12.93 7.78 26.87
CA PRO A 194 12.84 6.60 27.72
C PRO A 194 12.54 5.33 26.91
N ALA A 195 12.86 4.18 27.49
CA ALA A 195 12.41 2.90 26.96
C ALA A 195 10.88 2.92 26.82
N ARG A 196 10.36 2.36 25.73
CA ARG A 196 8.92 2.26 25.49
C ARG A 196 8.56 0.82 25.23
N CYS A 197 7.65 0.30 26.04
CA CYS A 197 7.12 -1.04 25.89
C CYS A 197 5.85 -0.99 25.08
N TYR A 198 5.63 -2.07 24.34
CA TYR A 198 4.46 -2.22 23.48
C TYR A 198 3.39 -3.06 24.18
N SER A 199 2.23 -3.20 23.55
CA SER A 199 1.21 -4.12 24.04
C SER A 199 1.74 -5.55 23.98
N GLU A 200 1.63 -6.29 25.09
CA GLU A 200 2.02 -7.71 25.16
C GLU A 200 1.15 -8.60 24.25
N ALA A 201 -0.01 -8.10 23.80
CA ALA A 201 -0.88 -8.80 22.85
C ALA A 201 -0.44 -8.70 21.38
N ALA A 202 0.58 -7.89 21.06
CA ALA A 202 1.10 -7.77 19.70
C ALA A 202 2.22 -8.80 19.46
N ALA A 203 2.04 -9.68 18.47
CA ALA A 203 3.04 -10.67 18.07
C ALA A 203 4.18 -10.06 17.22
N GLY A 204 3.88 -8.97 16.52
CA GLY A 204 4.82 -8.15 15.78
C GLY A 204 4.34 -6.70 15.77
N ILE A 205 5.25 -5.79 15.42
CA ILE A 205 4.90 -4.40 15.08
C ILE A 205 5.79 -3.91 13.95
N THR A 206 5.24 -3.01 13.13
CA THR A 206 6.00 -2.20 12.18
C THR A 206 5.90 -0.72 12.54
N THR A 207 7.03 -0.04 12.62
CA THR A 207 7.11 1.41 12.83
C THR A 207 7.60 2.09 11.55
N ALA A 208 6.68 2.69 10.80
CA ALA A 208 7.01 3.51 9.64
C ALA A 208 7.39 4.95 10.03
N VAL A 209 8.43 5.48 9.39
CA VAL A 209 8.82 6.89 9.39
C VAL A 209 8.62 7.43 7.99
N PHE A 210 7.91 8.54 7.88
CA PHE A 210 7.51 9.09 6.60
C PHE A 210 7.56 10.61 6.61
N ILE A 211 7.53 11.20 5.42
CA ILE A 211 7.42 12.64 5.21
C ILE A 211 5.95 13.04 5.37
N ASP A 212 5.67 13.94 6.32
CA ASP A 212 4.35 14.54 6.56
C ASP A 212 4.47 16.07 6.40
N ASP A 213 4.50 16.49 5.14
CA ASP A 213 4.70 17.87 4.71
C ASP A 213 3.80 18.18 3.49
N PRO A 214 2.69 18.91 3.68
CA PRO A 214 1.71 19.16 2.62
C PRO A 214 2.26 19.96 1.43
N ASP A 215 3.38 20.67 1.60
CA ASP A 215 4.01 21.45 0.53
C ASP A 215 5.06 20.64 -0.27
N SER A 216 5.36 19.42 0.18
CA SER A 216 6.32 18.53 -0.45
C SER A 216 5.65 17.61 -1.47
N SER A 217 6.24 17.46 -2.65
CA SER A 217 5.84 16.41 -3.61
C SER A 217 6.10 14.99 -3.11
N ARG A 218 6.83 14.85 -1.99
CA ARG A 218 7.17 13.59 -1.33
C ARG A 218 6.30 13.32 -0.10
N ASP A 219 5.23 14.08 0.10
CA ASP A 219 4.31 13.84 1.22
C ASP A 219 3.76 12.41 1.17
N GLY A 220 3.89 11.67 2.27
CA GLY A 220 3.57 10.25 2.38
C GLY A 220 4.74 9.32 2.05
N ALA A 221 5.87 9.82 1.53
CA ALA A 221 7.02 8.97 1.24
C ALA A 221 7.58 8.36 2.54
N ILE A 222 7.60 7.03 2.61
CA ILE A 222 8.25 6.26 3.65
C ILE A 222 9.76 6.37 3.45
N VAL A 223 10.47 6.65 4.53
CA VAL A 223 11.93 6.81 4.55
C VAL A 223 12.61 5.82 5.49
N ASP A 224 11.83 5.15 6.33
CA ASP A 224 12.27 4.14 7.29
C ASP A 224 11.05 3.29 7.73
N ALA A 225 11.23 2.02 7.99
CA ALA A 225 10.20 1.08 8.43
C ALA A 225 10.86 -0.07 9.18
N ASP A 226 10.86 0.02 10.50
CA ASP A 226 11.40 -1.03 11.37
C ASP A 226 10.32 -2.04 11.74
N ILE A 227 10.68 -3.33 11.71
CA ILE A 227 9.85 -4.45 12.14
C ILE A 227 10.44 -5.04 13.41
N GLU A 228 9.61 -5.23 14.42
CA GLU A 228 9.97 -5.91 15.65
C GLU A 228 9.08 -7.14 15.83
N ILE A 229 9.67 -8.29 16.19
CA ILE A 229 8.95 -9.55 16.42
C ILE A 229 9.04 -9.94 17.90
N ASN A 230 7.89 -10.28 18.48
CA ASN A 230 7.72 -10.48 19.92
C ASN A 230 8.05 -11.91 20.34
N GLY A 231 9.30 -12.17 20.70
CA GLY A 231 9.72 -13.42 21.34
C GLY A 231 9.60 -13.41 22.87
N ALA A 232 9.25 -12.27 23.47
CA ALA A 232 9.18 -12.09 24.92
C ALA A 232 7.82 -12.47 25.51
N ASN A 233 6.76 -12.41 24.70
CA ASN A 233 5.40 -12.79 25.10
C ASN A 233 4.83 -13.95 24.28
N PHE A 234 5.43 -14.28 23.13
CA PHE A 234 4.98 -15.36 22.26
C PHE A 234 6.09 -16.37 22.02
N ALA A 235 5.69 -17.63 21.89
CA ALA A 235 6.55 -18.69 21.43
C ALA A 235 6.66 -18.59 19.90
N ILE A 236 7.66 -17.84 19.41
CA ILE A 236 7.95 -17.79 17.97
C ILE A 236 8.15 -19.22 17.47
N SER A 237 7.39 -19.60 16.45
CA SER A 237 7.32 -20.97 15.96
C SER A 237 7.43 -21.05 14.45
N ASN A 238 7.74 -22.25 13.98
CA ASN A 238 7.67 -22.64 12.58
C ASN A 238 6.97 -24.00 12.48
N GLN A 239 5.81 -24.02 11.82
CA GLN A 239 4.95 -25.20 11.72
C GLN A 239 4.67 -25.83 13.09
N GLY A 240 4.42 -24.99 14.09
CA GLY A 240 4.17 -25.37 15.46
C GLY A 240 5.40 -25.79 16.27
N VAL A 241 6.61 -25.77 15.70
CA VAL A 241 7.87 -26.12 16.38
C VAL A 241 8.49 -24.87 16.98
N THR A 242 8.87 -24.92 18.25
CA THR A 242 9.51 -23.84 19.01
C THR A 242 10.32 -24.41 20.18
N LEU A 243 11.37 -23.70 20.59
CA LEU A 243 12.14 -23.93 21.80
C LEU A 243 11.65 -23.07 22.97
N SER A 244 10.77 -22.09 22.73
CA SER A 244 10.16 -21.29 23.80
C SER A 244 9.19 -22.13 24.63
N THR A 245 9.06 -21.78 25.91
CA THR A 245 8.11 -22.36 26.84
C THR A 245 6.79 -21.57 26.92
N ASP A 246 6.66 -20.46 26.19
CA ASP A 246 5.45 -19.65 26.18
C ASP A 246 4.27 -20.38 25.53
N GLY A 247 3.07 -20.04 25.97
CA GLY A 247 1.86 -20.81 25.63
C GLY A 247 1.32 -20.52 24.22
N CYS A 248 1.35 -19.26 23.78
CA CYS A 248 0.82 -18.88 22.48
C CYS A 248 1.92 -18.95 21.42
N LYS A 249 1.73 -19.84 20.45
CA LYS A 249 2.64 -19.97 19.30
C LYS A 249 2.38 -18.86 18.30
N ALA A 250 3.40 -18.10 17.95
CA ALA A 250 3.36 -17.11 16.87
C ALA A 250 4.16 -17.65 15.70
N GLU A 251 3.48 -18.11 14.65
CA GLU A 251 4.15 -18.59 13.45
C GLU A 251 4.90 -17.44 12.78
N LEU A 252 6.23 -17.59 12.66
CA LEU A 252 7.08 -16.49 12.19
C LEU A 252 6.69 -16.06 10.78
N LEU A 253 6.43 -17.02 9.89
CA LEU A 253 6.03 -16.72 8.51
C LEU A 253 4.66 -16.02 8.45
N ASN A 254 3.74 -16.35 9.36
CA ASN A 254 2.44 -15.67 9.46
C ASN A 254 2.60 -14.22 9.93
N THR A 255 3.35 -14.04 11.02
CA THR A 255 3.53 -12.75 11.69
C THR A 255 4.37 -11.80 10.82
N LEU A 256 5.52 -12.25 10.32
CA LEU A 256 6.42 -11.41 9.55
C LEU A 256 5.85 -11.03 8.19
N THR A 257 5.12 -11.92 7.51
CA THR A 257 4.47 -11.57 6.24
C THR A 257 3.42 -10.47 6.43
N HIS A 258 2.69 -10.46 7.54
CA HIS A 258 1.80 -9.37 7.95
C HIS A 258 2.57 -8.06 8.21
N GLU A 259 3.62 -8.11 9.03
CA GLU A 259 4.42 -6.91 9.33
C GLU A 259 5.10 -6.31 8.09
N LEU A 260 5.49 -7.16 7.13
CA LEU A 260 6.00 -6.72 5.83
C LEU A 260 4.93 -5.99 5.00
N GLY A 261 3.63 -6.29 5.16
CA GLY A 261 2.57 -5.50 4.54
C GLY A 261 2.51 -4.08 5.10
N HIS A 262 2.61 -3.93 6.42
CA HIS A 262 2.78 -2.60 7.03
C HIS A 262 4.03 -1.88 6.54
N LEU A 263 5.14 -2.60 6.34
CA LEU A 263 6.35 -2.02 5.77
C LEU A 263 6.11 -1.48 4.36
N HIS A 264 5.29 -2.13 3.54
CA HIS A 264 4.91 -1.61 2.22
C HIS A 264 3.98 -0.38 2.27
N GLY A 265 3.35 -0.12 3.42
CA GLY A 265 2.37 0.95 3.63
C GLY A 265 0.91 0.48 3.59
N LEU A 266 0.65 -0.82 3.81
CA LEU A 266 -0.69 -1.34 4.04
C LEU A 266 -1.13 -1.16 5.50
N GLU A 267 -2.43 -0.99 5.68
CA GLU A 267 -3.10 -0.89 6.97
C GLU A 267 -4.14 -2.00 7.08
N HIS A 268 -4.61 -2.28 8.30
CA HIS A 268 -5.62 -3.33 8.49
C HIS A 268 -6.94 -3.03 7.74
N PRO A 269 -7.57 -4.06 7.14
CA PRO A 269 -8.86 -3.97 6.43
C PRO A 269 -10.06 -3.85 7.38
N CYS A 270 -9.80 -3.80 8.69
CA CYS A 270 -10.79 -3.45 9.70
C CYS A 270 -10.13 -2.65 10.83
N ARG A 271 -10.97 -1.98 11.62
CA ARG A 271 -10.58 -1.11 12.73
C ARG A 271 -10.87 -1.75 14.08
N VAL A 272 -10.05 -1.49 15.08
CA VAL A 272 -10.41 -1.72 16.48
C VAL A 272 -10.95 -0.45 17.13
N SER A 273 -11.63 -0.60 18.26
CA SER A 273 -12.20 0.56 18.97
C SER A 273 -11.09 1.51 19.40
N GLY A 274 -11.20 2.78 19.01
CA GLY A 274 -10.19 3.82 19.27
C GLY A 274 -9.32 4.15 18.05
N ASP A 275 -9.31 3.30 17.03
CA ASP A 275 -8.66 3.62 15.77
C ASP A 275 -9.37 4.78 15.06
N PRO A 276 -8.63 5.65 14.35
CA PRO A 276 -9.25 6.67 13.50
C PRO A 276 -10.09 6.03 12.39
N GLU A 277 -11.17 6.71 12.01
CA GLU A 277 -11.93 6.40 10.81
C GLU A 277 -11.01 6.48 9.57
N ARG A 278 -11.14 5.52 8.67
CA ARG A 278 -10.37 5.43 7.43
C ARG A 278 -11.19 4.76 6.33
N THR A 279 -10.80 4.94 5.09
CA THR A 279 -11.42 4.30 3.93
C THR A 279 -10.44 3.39 3.21
N ASP A 280 -10.94 2.38 2.51
CA ASP A 280 -10.14 1.63 1.56
C ASP A 280 -9.83 2.44 0.29
N ASP A 281 -9.10 1.84 -0.64
CA ASP A 281 -8.71 2.42 -1.92
C ASP A 281 -9.88 2.69 -2.89
N LEU A 282 -11.07 2.17 -2.56
CA LEU A 282 -12.33 2.41 -3.27
C LEU A 282 -13.17 3.49 -2.59
N GLY A 283 -12.67 4.10 -1.51
CA GLY A 283 -13.36 5.14 -0.74
C GLY A 283 -14.47 4.60 0.18
N ARG A 284 -14.55 3.28 0.39
CA ARG A 284 -15.52 2.66 1.30
C ARG A 284 -15.02 2.79 2.74
N PRO A 285 -15.88 3.10 3.72
CA PRO A 285 -15.48 3.09 5.12
C PRO A 285 -15.00 1.71 5.54
N VAL A 286 -13.81 1.65 6.14
CA VAL A 286 -13.27 0.41 6.73
C VAL A 286 -14.15 0.02 7.92
N PRO A 287 -14.66 -1.20 8.08
CA PRO A 287 -15.54 -1.55 9.19
C PRO A 287 -14.77 -1.76 10.51
N LEU A 288 -15.49 -1.82 11.64
CA LEU A 288 -14.92 -2.34 12.89
C LEU A 288 -14.75 -3.86 12.78
N CYS A 289 -13.60 -4.40 13.22
CA CYS A 289 -13.33 -5.85 13.21
C CYS A 289 -14.38 -6.62 14.02
N SER A 290 -14.92 -6.02 15.10
CA SER A 290 -15.97 -6.63 15.93
C SER A 290 -17.37 -6.64 15.27
N GLN A 291 -17.52 -6.03 14.10
CA GLN A 291 -18.81 -5.85 13.41
C GLN A 291 -18.83 -6.48 12.01
N THR A 292 -17.74 -7.13 11.60
CA THR A 292 -17.64 -7.81 10.32
C THR A 292 -17.25 -9.26 10.53
N ASN A 293 -17.87 -10.14 9.75
CA ASN A 293 -17.45 -11.53 9.57
C ASN A 293 -17.19 -11.79 8.08
N ASP A 294 -16.93 -10.74 7.31
CA ASP A 294 -16.62 -10.84 5.90
C ASP A 294 -15.31 -11.63 5.74
N PRO A 295 -15.31 -12.80 5.08
CA PRO A 295 -14.11 -13.58 4.86
C PRO A 295 -13.00 -12.79 4.17
N GLU A 296 -13.34 -11.84 3.29
CA GLU A 296 -12.37 -10.97 2.61
C GLU A 296 -11.60 -10.08 3.59
N ILE A 297 -12.17 -9.80 4.77
CA ILE A 297 -11.52 -9.01 5.81
C ILE A 297 -10.87 -9.90 6.86
N VAL A 298 -11.57 -10.92 7.35
CA VAL A 298 -11.09 -11.74 8.49
C VAL A 298 -10.08 -12.81 8.10
N GLU A 299 -9.99 -13.15 6.81
CA GLU A 299 -8.97 -14.05 6.26
C GLU A 299 -7.83 -13.32 5.54
N ALA A 300 -7.89 -11.98 5.43
CA ALA A 300 -6.84 -11.18 4.81
C ALA A 300 -5.50 -11.32 5.54
N THR A 301 -4.39 -11.23 4.79
CA THR A 301 -3.04 -11.21 5.38
C THR A 301 -2.89 -10.03 6.32
N MET A 302 -3.47 -8.88 5.97
CA MET A 302 -3.46 -7.68 6.81
C MET A 302 -4.56 -7.64 7.88
N TYR A 303 -5.29 -8.72 8.16
CA TYR A 303 -6.23 -8.73 9.28
C TYR A 303 -5.51 -8.48 10.62
N ASN A 304 -6.07 -7.63 11.49
CA ASN A 304 -5.40 -7.15 12.71
C ASN A 304 -5.11 -8.26 13.74
N PHE A 305 -5.99 -9.26 13.83
CA PHE A 305 -5.89 -10.30 14.85
C PHE A 305 -5.25 -11.57 14.31
N GLN A 306 -4.48 -12.25 15.17
CA GLN A 306 -3.86 -13.53 14.89
C GLN A 306 -4.18 -14.50 16.03
N ASP A 307 -4.65 -15.70 15.67
CA ASP A 307 -4.82 -16.79 16.63
C ASP A 307 -3.48 -17.53 16.90
N CYS A 308 -3.36 -18.17 18.06
CA CYS A 308 -2.17 -18.96 18.38
C CYS A 308 -2.02 -20.13 17.40
N GLY A 309 -0.86 -20.20 16.73
CA GLY A 309 -0.55 -21.21 15.72
C GLY A 309 -1.19 -20.96 14.35
N GLU A 310 -1.76 -19.78 14.11
CA GLU A 310 -2.30 -19.39 12.81
C GLU A 310 -1.20 -19.35 11.73
N THR A 311 -1.51 -19.84 10.54
CA THR A 311 -0.60 -19.83 9.37
C THR A 311 -1.17 -19.15 8.13
N LYS A 312 -2.43 -18.69 8.15
CA LYS A 312 -3.13 -18.21 6.94
C LYS A 312 -2.52 -16.95 6.32
N LYS A 313 -1.82 -16.13 7.12
CA LYS A 313 -1.14 -14.91 6.67
C LYS A 313 0.28 -15.16 6.16
N ALA A 314 0.72 -16.42 6.09
CA ALA A 314 2.02 -16.77 5.50
C ALA A 314 2.10 -16.46 4.00
N THR A 315 0.95 -16.33 3.34
CA THR A 315 0.79 -15.91 1.94
C THR A 315 -0.04 -14.62 1.87
N LEU A 316 0.04 -13.91 0.74
CA LEU A 316 -0.76 -12.70 0.51
C LEU A 316 -2.20 -13.03 0.10
N ALA A 317 -3.15 -12.24 0.58
CA ALA A 317 -4.52 -12.23 0.12
C ALA A 317 -4.63 -11.40 -1.18
N ALA A 318 -5.81 -11.40 -1.81
CA ALA A 318 -5.96 -10.78 -3.12
C ALA A 318 -5.92 -9.23 -3.03
N ASP A 319 -6.48 -8.64 -1.98
CA ASP A 319 -6.36 -7.19 -1.68
C ASP A 319 -4.90 -6.72 -1.56
N ASP A 320 -4.03 -7.50 -0.91
CA ASP A 320 -2.60 -7.18 -0.78
C ASP A 320 -1.88 -7.19 -2.14
N ILE A 321 -2.25 -8.13 -3.02
CA ILE A 321 -1.72 -8.22 -4.38
C ILE A 321 -2.23 -7.04 -5.21
N ASP A 322 -3.51 -6.71 -5.10
CA ASP A 322 -4.13 -5.57 -5.78
C ASP A 322 -3.47 -4.26 -5.36
N PHE A 323 -3.09 -4.12 -4.09
CA PHE A 323 -2.26 -3.01 -3.61
C PHE A 323 -0.93 -2.93 -4.35
N LEU A 324 -0.17 -4.02 -4.44
CA LEU A 324 1.12 -4.03 -5.14
C LEU A 324 0.95 -3.65 -6.62
N CYS A 325 -0.08 -4.19 -7.27
CA CYS A 325 -0.37 -3.94 -8.68
C CYS A 325 -0.80 -2.49 -8.92
N LYS A 326 -1.59 -1.89 -8.02
CA LYS A 326 -2.16 -0.55 -8.18
C LYS A 326 -1.22 0.56 -7.74
N VAL A 327 -0.47 0.36 -6.65
CA VAL A 327 0.43 1.37 -6.09
C VAL A 327 1.81 1.34 -6.74
N TYR A 328 2.28 0.17 -7.16
CA TYR A 328 3.59 -0.01 -7.76
C TYR A 328 3.51 -0.71 -9.14
N PRO A 329 2.67 -0.24 -10.09
CA PRO A 329 2.42 -0.94 -11.34
C PRO A 329 3.70 -1.02 -12.19
N LYS A 330 4.02 -2.19 -12.74
CA LYS A 330 5.22 -2.42 -13.58
C LYS A 330 5.44 -1.39 -14.69
N ALA A 331 4.36 -0.83 -15.25
CA ALA A 331 4.44 0.18 -16.29
C ALA A 331 5.08 1.49 -15.83
N GLU A 332 5.10 1.75 -14.52
CA GLU A 332 5.61 2.95 -13.87
C GLU A 332 6.90 2.68 -13.07
N ASP A 333 7.61 1.59 -13.38
CA ASP A 333 8.88 1.26 -12.72
C ASP A 333 9.87 2.45 -12.82
N PRO A 334 10.32 3.01 -11.67
CA PRO A 334 11.27 4.11 -11.67
C PRO A 334 12.67 3.70 -12.18
N GLY A 335 12.91 2.40 -12.41
CA GLY A 335 14.18 1.85 -12.90
C GLY A 335 15.32 2.00 -11.89
N THR A 336 15.00 2.34 -10.65
CA THR A 336 15.98 2.62 -9.58
C THR A 336 15.63 1.83 -8.33
N CYS A 337 16.55 0.96 -7.94
CA CYS A 337 16.52 0.23 -6.67
C CYS A 337 17.70 0.71 -5.83
N ALA A 338 17.42 1.60 -4.87
CA ALA A 338 18.43 2.21 -4.02
C ALA A 338 17.92 2.31 -2.58
N ALA A 339 18.80 2.10 -1.61
CA ALA A 339 18.49 2.36 -0.22
C ALA A 339 18.18 3.85 -0.02
N VAL A 340 17.30 4.15 0.95
CA VAL A 340 17.00 5.54 1.30
C VAL A 340 18.22 6.15 1.95
N GLU A 341 18.75 7.22 1.35
CA GLU A 341 19.87 7.97 1.92
C GLU A 341 19.34 9.15 2.73
N PRO A 342 19.88 9.42 3.92
CA PRO A 342 19.57 10.66 4.64
C PRO A 342 19.91 11.85 3.76
N SER A 343 18.99 12.81 3.66
CA SER A 343 19.22 14.04 2.90
C SER A 343 20.47 14.72 3.44
N LYS A 344 21.56 14.73 2.66
CA LYS A 344 22.74 15.54 3.02
C LYS A 344 22.25 16.99 3.15
N PRO A 345 22.51 17.71 4.25
CA PRO A 345 22.18 19.12 4.33
C PRO A 345 22.86 19.80 3.15
N GLY A 346 22.05 20.36 2.25
CA GLY A 346 22.53 20.96 1.02
C GLY A 346 23.63 21.97 1.34
N CYS A 347 24.80 21.80 0.71
CA CYS A 347 25.81 22.83 0.68
C CYS A 347 25.15 24.11 0.16
N ALA A 348 24.89 25.06 1.05
CA ALA A 348 24.57 26.41 0.66
C ALA A 348 25.69 26.88 -0.27
N CYS A 349 25.33 27.23 -1.50
CA CYS A 349 26.24 27.87 -2.43
C CYS A 349 26.71 29.16 -1.76
N SER A 350 27.95 29.18 -1.26
CA SER A 350 28.66 30.42 -1.00
C SER A 350 28.68 31.16 -2.33
N SER A 351 27.90 32.23 -2.43
CA SER A 351 28.01 33.19 -3.50
C SER A 351 29.45 33.72 -3.52
N THR A 352 30.26 33.20 -4.44
CA THR A 352 31.55 33.78 -4.77
C THR A 352 31.28 35.13 -5.42
N THR A 353 31.23 36.17 -4.59
CA THR A 353 31.32 37.55 -5.05
C THR A 353 32.60 37.67 -5.89
N PRO A 354 32.56 38.07 -7.16
CA PRO A 354 33.77 38.24 -7.94
C PRO A 354 34.59 39.40 -7.36
N PRO A 355 35.93 39.31 -7.31
CA PRO A 355 36.75 40.40 -6.79
C PRO A 355 36.68 41.58 -7.76
N VAL A 356 36.22 42.72 -7.26
CA VAL A 356 36.27 44.02 -7.95
C VAL A 356 37.75 44.40 -8.12
N PRO A 357 38.23 44.77 -9.32
CA PRO A 357 39.61 45.17 -9.51
C PRO A 357 39.84 46.53 -8.85
N ALA A 358 40.86 46.60 -7.99
CA ALA A 358 41.32 47.84 -7.38
C ALA A 358 41.92 48.76 -8.46
N LEU A 359 41.15 49.76 -8.88
CA LEU A 359 41.66 50.89 -9.66
C LEU A 359 42.25 51.92 -8.69
N THR A 360 43.57 52.08 -8.79
CA THR A 360 44.34 53.16 -8.18
C THR A 360 44.02 54.48 -8.90
N LEU A 361 43.63 55.53 -8.14
CA LEU A 361 43.85 56.91 -8.58
C LEU A 361 44.13 57.82 -7.39
N ALA A 362 45.12 58.68 -7.61
CA ALA A 362 45.85 59.47 -6.64
C ALA A 362 45.13 60.76 -6.16
N ALA A 363 45.51 61.17 -4.95
CA ALA A 363 45.67 62.51 -4.38
C ALA A 363 44.93 63.73 -4.99
N LEU A 364 44.29 64.53 -4.12
CA LEU A 364 44.56 65.97 -3.96
C LEU A 364 43.79 66.59 -2.76
N THR A 365 44.57 67.03 -1.77
CA THR A 365 44.45 68.24 -0.90
C THR A 365 43.11 68.97 -0.71
N GLY A 366 42.84 69.39 0.55
CA GLY A 366 42.45 70.79 0.80
C GLY A 366 41.40 71.10 1.87
N LEU A 367 41.88 71.51 3.05
CA LEU A 367 41.39 72.62 3.91
C LEU A 367 40.03 72.56 4.68
N LEU A 368 40.18 72.89 5.97
CA LEU A 368 39.35 73.76 6.81
C LEU A 368 38.02 73.22 7.38
N LEU A 369 38.09 72.62 8.58
CA LEU A 369 37.00 72.69 9.55
C LEU A 369 37.25 73.81 10.55
N LEU A 370 36.52 74.89 10.31
CA LEU A 370 36.29 75.98 11.26
C LEU A 370 35.53 75.47 12.50
N ARG A 371 36.20 75.59 13.64
CA ARG A 371 35.74 76.43 14.77
C ARG A 371 34.44 75.98 15.49
N ARG A 372 34.65 75.28 16.61
CA ARG A 372 34.30 75.70 17.98
C ARG A 372 33.00 76.52 18.13
N ARG A 373 32.02 76.00 18.88
CA ARG A 373 31.68 76.43 20.26
C ARG A 373 30.40 75.74 20.78
N ARG A 374 30.51 75.17 21.98
CA ARG A 374 29.39 75.00 22.94
C ARG A 374 29.03 76.36 23.54
N PRO A 375 27.75 76.57 23.85
CA PRO A 375 27.29 76.78 25.23
C PRO A 375 26.01 75.96 25.49
N HIS A 376 25.56 75.57 26.69
CA HIS A 376 25.90 75.87 28.08
C HIS A 376 25.73 74.59 28.90
#